data_AF-A0A556AY97-F1
#
_entry.id   AF-A0A556AY97-F1
#
_cell.length_a   1.000
_cell.length_b   1.000
_cell.length_c   1.000
_cell.angle_alpha   90.00
_cell.angle_beta   90.00
_cell.angle_gamma   90.00
#
_symmetry.space_group_name_H-M   'P 1'
#
loop_
_entity.id
_entity.type
_entity.pdbx_description
1 polymer ?
#
loop_
_entity_poly.entity_id
_entity_poly.type
_entity_poly.pdbx_seq_one_letter_code
_entity_poly.pdbx_strand_id
1 'polypeptide(L)'
;MNTIPPTSPAPDGHALGARIGLAARLWRRAVDQRLQPYGLTQATWRPLLQLARAPEALRQKELAQALGLDNSAVVRVLDALAAAGLIERKGLPDDRRARAIVLTPAGLAMVEQVTASAADVLEKATAGIAAEDLATAEHVLARICARLSDADDIGEAARP
;
A
#
# COMPACT_ATOMS: atom_id res chain seq x y z
N MET A 1 1.66 40.06 -38.53
CA MET A 1 1.86 38.61 -38.72
C MET A 1 2.73 38.14 -37.57
N ASN A 2 2.12 37.68 -36.47
CA ASN A 2 2.85 37.35 -35.23
C ASN A 2 3.02 35.83 -35.15
N THR A 3 4.26 35.37 -35.24
CA THR A 3 4.63 33.95 -35.20
C THR A 3 4.61 33.47 -33.76
N ILE A 4 3.63 32.63 -33.42
CA ILE A 4 3.61 31.87 -32.16
C ILE A 4 4.71 30.80 -32.26
N PRO A 5 5.64 30.68 -31.29
CA PRO A 5 6.62 29.59 -31.32
C PRO A 5 5.89 28.26 -31.02
N PRO A 6 6.30 27.14 -31.61
CA PRO A 6 5.75 25.84 -31.23
C PRO A 6 6.16 25.55 -29.78
N THR A 7 5.22 25.62 -28.86
CA THR A 7 5.39 25.12 -27.50
C THR A 7 5.38 23.60 -27.60
N SER A 8 6.57 23.02 -27.75
CA SER A 8 6.75 21.58 -27.55
C SER A 8 6.45 21.29 -26.07
N PRO A 9 5.46 20.46 -25.72
CA PRO A 9 5.22 20.18 -24.31
C PRO A 9 6.38 19.31 -23.83
N ALA A 10 7.18 19.86 -22.91
CA ALA A 10 8.01 19.01 -22.08
C ALA A 10 7.11 18.00 -21.36
N PRO A 11 7.56 16.76 -21.09
CA PRO A 11 6.78 15.82 -20.31
C PRO A 11 6.63 16.39 -18.89
N ASP A 12 5.50 17.01 -18.61
CA ASP A 12 5.20 17.64 -17.33
C ASP A 12 5.21 16.57 -16.23
N GLY A 13 6.27 16.52 -15.41
CA GLY A 13 6.36 15.61 -14.26
C GLY A 13 5.16 15.73 -13.30
N HIS A 14 4.50 16.89 -13.30
CA HIS A 14 3.23 17.13 -12.59
C HIS A 14 2.08 16.23 -13.09
N ALA A 15 1.99 15.97 -14.40
CA ALA A 15 0.96 15.10 -14.95
C ALA A 15 1.16 13.64 -14.54
N LEU A 16 2.41 13.17 -14.51
CA LEU A 16 2.74 11.81 -14.08
C LEU A 16 2.39 11.57 -12.61
N GLY A 17 2.79 12.47 -11.71
CA GLY A 17 2.46 12.37 -10.29
C GLY A 17 0.94 12.34 -10.03
N ALA A 18 0.19 13.20 -10.74
CA ALA A 18 -1.27 13.22 -10.66
C ALA A 18 -1.91 11.90 -11.15
N ARG A 19 -1.38 11.31 -12.23
CA ARG A 19 -1.85 10.03 -12.78
C ARG A 19 -1.56 8.86 -11.86
N ILE A 20 -0.36 8.80 -11.27
CA ILE A 20 0.00 7.80 -10.25
C ILE A 20 -0.98 7.88 -9.07
N GLY A 21 -1.18 9.08 -8.53
CA GLY A 21 -2.10 9.30 -7.41
C GLY A 21 -3.55 8.90 -7.74
N LEU A 22 -4.03 9.25 -8.94
CA LEU A 22 -5.37 8.89 -9.40
C LEU A 22 -5.53 7.38 -9.60
N ALA A 23 -4.60 6.74 -10.31
CA ALA A 23 -4.61 5.29 -10.56
C ALA A 23 -4.62 4.52 -9.24
N ALA A 24 -3.75 4.89 -8.30
CA ALA A 24 -3.68 4.25 -7.00
C ALA A 24 -5.00 4.42 -6.20
N ARG A 25 -5.64 5.59 -6.24
CA ARG A 25 -6.95 5.80 -5.59
C ARG A 25 -8.06 4.97 -6.23
N LEU A 26 -8.16 4.96 -7.56
CA LEU A 26 -9.19 4.22 -8.28
C LEU A 26 -9.03 2.71 -8.09
N TRP A 27 -7.79 2.22 -8.18
CA TRP A 27 -7.49 0.81 -7.91
C TRP A 27 -7.90 0.41 -6.49
N ARG A 28 -7.49 1.17 -5.47
CA ARG A 28 -7.88 0.88 -4.07
C ARG A 28 -9.41 0.87 -3.88
N ARG A 29 -10.13 1.82 -4.47
CA ARG A 29 -11.60 1.85 -4.42
C ARG A 29 -12.22 0.61 -5.06
N ALA A 30 -11.69 0.14 -6.18
CA ALA A 30 -12.18 -1.07 -6.84
C ALA A 30 -11.90 -2.33 -6.00
N VAL A 31 -10.73 -2.40 -5.35
CA VAL A 31 -10.40 -3.47 -4.39
C VAL A 31 -11.34 -3.43 -3.18
N ASP A 32 -11.58 -2.25 -2.60
CA ASP A 32 -12.53 -2.06 -1.48
C ASP A 32 -13.91 -2.61 -1.81
N GLN A 33 -14.42 -2.30 -3.02
CA GLN A 33 -15.72 -2.79 -3.48
C GLN A 33 -15.77 -4.31 -3.59
N ARG A 34 -14.69 -4.95 -4.05
CA ARG A 34 -14.60 -6.42 -4.10
C ARG A 34 -14.52 -7.07 -2.73
N LEU A 35 -13.99 -6.35 -1.75
CA LEU A 35 -13.75 -6.88 -0.42
C LEU A 35 -14.88 -6.60 0.59
N GLN A 36 -15.87 -5.78 0.21
CA GLN A 36 -17.06 -5.53 1.03
C GLN A 36 -17.78 -6.81 1.50
N PRO A 37 -17.97 -7.85 0.65
CA PRO A 37 -18.61 -9.09 1.10
C PRO A 37 -17.87 -9.82 2.23
N TYR A 38 -16.56 -9.58 2.38
CA TYR A 38 -15.74 -10.13 3.46
C TYR A 38 -15.71 -9.22 4.71
N GLY A 39 -16.51 -8.15 4.73
CA GLY A 39 -16.53 -7.18 5.83
C GLY A 39 -15.28 -6.30 5.91
N LEU A 40 -14.47 -6.26 4.85
CA LEU A 40 -13.23 -5.50 4.81
C LEU A 40 -13.42 -4.12 4.16
N THR A 41 -12.58 -3.18 4.58
CA THR A 41 -12.47 -1.83 4.04
C THR A 41 -11.01 -1.53 3.75
N GLN A 42 -10.72 -0.42 3.05
CA GLN A 42 -9.36 0.05 2.81
C GLN A 42 -8.50 0.10 4.07
N ALA A 43 -9.12 0.47 5.19
CA ALA A 43 -8.47 0.60 6.47
C ALA A 43 -8.07 -0.75 7.07
N THR A 44 -8.74 -1.85 6.72
CA THR A 44 -8.53 -3.17 7.33
C THR A 44 -7.74 -4.13 6.44
N TRP A 45 -7.94 -4.14 5.12
CA TRP A 45 -7.18 -5.05 4.25
C TRP A 45 -5.73 -4.61 3.98
N ARG A 46 -5.45 -3.30 3.95
CA ARG A 46 -4.09 -2.78 3.76
C ARG A 46 -3.12 -3.24 4.86
N PRO A 47 -3.45 -3.14 6.16
CA PRO A 47 -2.63 -3.70 7.22
C PRO A 47 -2.35 -5.19 7.06
N LEU A 48 -3.34 -6.00 6.65
CA LEU A 48 -3.16 -7.44 6.47
C LEU A 48 -2.11 -7.74 5.40
N LEU A 49 -2.17 -7.06 4.24
CA LEU A 49 -1.15 -7.21 3.21
C LEU A 49 0.22 -6.73 3.68
N GLN A 50 0.27 -5.62 4.43
CA GLN A 50 1.54 -5.09 4.94
C GLN A 50 2.20 -6.06 5.93
N LEU A 51 1.41 -6.64 6.84
CA LEU A 51 1.88 -7.66 7.79
C LEU A 51 2.35 -8.93 7.08
N ALA A 52 1.68 -9.34 6.01
CA ALA A 52 2.06 -10.52 5.24
C ALA A 52 3.33 -10.35 4.40
N ARG A 53 3.63 -9.11 3.97
CA ARG A 53 4.81 -8.77 3.17
C ARG A 53 6.04 -8.44 4.02
N ALA A 54 5.84 -8.14 5.30
CA ALA A 54 6.93 -7.82 6.19
C ALA A 54 7.82 -9.05 6.40
N PRO A 55 9.15 -8.90 6.34
CA PRO A 55 10.08 -10.01 6.58
C PRO A 55 10.02 -10.51 8.03
N GLU A 56 9.63 -9.63 8.95
CA GLU A 56 9.51 -9.91 10.38
C GLU A 56 8.20 -9.32 10.93
N ALA A 57 7.79 -9.78 12.11
CA ALA A 57 6.57 -9.32 12.75
C ALA A 57 6.67 -7.84 13.16
N LEU A 58 5.79 -7.01 12.61
CA LEU A 58 5.80 -5.57 12.84
C LEU A 58 5.22 -5.19 14.20
N ARG A 59 5.84 -4.21 14.84
CA ARG A 59 5.27 -3.42 15.93
C ARG A 59 4.23 -2.45 15.36
N GLN A 60 3.34 -1.99 16.23
CA GLN A 60 2.30 -1.03 15.86
C GLN A 60 2.84 0.25 15.21
N LYS A 61 3.94 0.81 15.73
CA LYS A 61 4.54 2.04 15.19
C LYS A 61 5.09 1.83 13.78
N GLU A 62 5.75 0.71 13.54
CA GLU A 62 6.31 0.33 12.24
C GLU A 62 5.19 0.14 11.22
N LEU A 63 4.10 -0.52 11.62
CA LEU A 63 2.92 -0.65 10.79
C LEU A 63 2.25 0.71 10.49
N ALA A 64 2.18 1.61 11.46
CA ALA A 64 1.62 2.94 11.26
C ALA A 64 2.44 3.74 10.23
N GLN A 65 3.77 3.72 10.37
CA GLN A 65 4.70 4.35 9.44
C GLN A 65 4.55 3.76 8.03
N ALA A 66 4.58 2.43 7.90
CA ALA A 66 4.43 1.74 6.62
C ALA A 66 3.08 2.02 5.92
N LEU A 67 2.02 2.30 6.69
CA LEU A 67 0.70 2.62 6.15
C LEU A 67 0.47 4.12 5.92
N GLY A 68 1.38 4.99 6.37
CA GLY A 68 1.22 6.44 6.38
C GLY A 68 0.08 6.90 7.29
N LEU A 69 -0.15 6.18 8.40
CA LEU A 69 -1.23 6.45 9.36
C LEU A 69 -0.67 7.00 10.67
N ASP A 70 -1.45 7.84 11.34
CA ASP A 70 -1.14 8.19 12.72
C ASP A 70 -1.35 6.99 13.66
N ASN A 71 -0.67 7.02 14.80
CA ASN A 71 -0.68 5.92 15.75
C ASN A 71 -2.10 5.64 16.31
N SER A 72 -2.95 6.66 16.45
CA SER A 72 -4.31 6.47 16.97
C SER A 72 -5.24 5.79 15.96
N ALA A 73 -5.08 6.12 14.67
CA ALA A 73 -5.80 5.48 13.58
C ALA A 73 -5.40 4.00 13.45
N VAL A 74 -4.10 3.70 13.55
CA VAL A 74 -3.62 2.31 13.47
C VAL A 74 -4.14 1.47 14.64
N VAL A 75 -4.25 2.01 15.86
CA VAL A 75 -4.82 1.28 17.02
C VAL A 75 -6.22 0.80 16.71
N ARG A 76 -7.10 1.71 16.26
CA ARG A 76 -8.50 1.38 15.96
C ARG A 76 -8.61 0.30 14.89
N VAL A 77 -7.78 0.38 13.86
CA VAL A 77 -7.71 -0.62 12.79
C VAL A 77 -7.27 -1.98 13.35
N LEU A 78 -6.23 -2.01 14.16
CA LEU A 78 -5.75 -3.25 14.77
C LEU A 78 -6.75 -3.84 15.78
N ASP A 79 -7.49 -3.00 16.50
CA ASP A 79 -8.55 -3.48 17.40
C ASP A 79 -9.66 -4.16 16.59
N ALA A 80 -10.07 -3.56 15.46
CA ALA A 80 -11.06 -4.15 14.57
C ALA A 80 -10.57 -5.48 13.96
N LEU A 81 -9.31 -5.56 13.52
CA LEU A 81 -8.73 -6.79 12.98
C LEU A 81 -8.58 -7.89 14.02
N ALA A 82 -8.25 -7.53 15.27
CA ALA A 82 -8.17 -8.49 16.37
C ALA A 82 -9.56 -8.99 16.77
N ALA A 83 -10.56 -8.10 16.83
CA ALA A 83 -11.96 -8.48 17.08
C ALA A 83 -12.51 -9.41 15.99
N ALA A 84 -12.06 -9.25 14.75
CA ALA A 84 -12.37 -10.15 13.64
C ALA A 84 -11.56 -11.46 13.65
N GLY A 85 -10.65 -11.65 14.62
CA GLY A 85 -9.81 -12.85 14.73
C GLY A 85 -8.74 -12.98 13.65
N LEU A 86 -8.42 -11.91 12.93
CA LEU A 86 -7.46 -11.92 11.81
C LEU A 86 -6.02 -11.67 12.27
N ILE A 87 -5.83 -11.05 13.44
CA ILE A 87 -4.51 -10.80 14.02
C ILE A 87 -4.49 -11.12 15.51
N GLU A 88 -3.28 -11.32 16.03
CA GLU A 88 -2.97 -11.37 17.45
C GLU A 88 -1.87 -10.35 17.78
N ARG A 89 -1.88 -9.85 19.02
CA ARG A 89 -0.80 -9.03 19.57
C ARG A 89 0.00 -9.85 20.57
N LYS A 90 1.20 -10.27 20.19
CA LYS A 90 2.10 -11.09 21.04
C LYS A 90 3.17 -10.22 21.68
N GLY A 91 3.43 -10.41 22.97
CA GLY A 91 4.57 -9.78 23.63
C GLY A 91 5.88 -10.28 23.01
N LEU A 92 6.84 -9.39 22.82
CA LEU A 92 8.17 -9.77 22.37
C LEU A 92 8.99 -10.34 23.53
N PRO A 93 9.81 -11.39 23.32
CA PRO A 93 10.65 -11.98 24.37
C PRO A 93 11.58 -10.95 25.04
N ASP A 94 12.13 -10.03 24.24
CA ASP A 94 13.15 -9.08 24.67
C ASP A 94 12.57 -7.76 25.22
N ASP A 95 11.26 -7.53 25.05
CA ASP A 95 10.58 -6.34 25.55
C ASP A 95 9.09 -6.61 25.83
N ARG A 96 8.76 -6.82 27.12
CA ARG A 96 7.38 -7.05 27.58
C ARG A 96 6.44 -5.87 27.29
N ARG A 97 6.96 -4.67 27.01
CA ARG A 97 6.16 -3.49 26.64
C ARG A 97 5.94 -3.41 25.13
N ALA A 98 6.75 -4.09 24.33
CA ALA A 98 6.56 -4.17 22.89
C ALA A 98 5.65 -5.36 22.53
N ARG A 99 4.62 -5.08 21.73
CA ARG A 99 3.75 -6.10 21.16
C ARG A 99 3.96 -6.15 19.65
N ALA A 100 4.35 -7.33 19.17
CA ALA A 100 4.35 -7.64 17.75
C ALA A 100 2.95 -8.01 17.28
N ILE A 101 2.63 -7.63 16.07
CA ILE A 101 1.37 -7.92 15.40
C ILE A 101 1.61 -9.13 14.50
N VAL A 102 0.83 -10.18 14.70
CA VAL A 102 0.99 -11.45 13.98
C VAL A 102 -0.35 -11.83 13.35
N LEU A 103 -0.31 -12.27 12.09
CA LEU A 103 -1.48 -12.82 11.42
C LEU A 103 -1.87 -14.17 12.04
N THR A 104 -3.15 -14.36 12.29
CA THR A 104 -3.68 -15.69 12.65
C THR A 104 -3.79 -16.56 11.40
N PRO A 105 -4.07 -17.88 11.53
CA PRO A 105 -4.40 -18.71 10.38
C PRO A 105 -5.57 -18.14 9.56
N ALA A 106 -6.59 -17.58 10.22
CA ALA A 106 -7.70 -16.90 9.55
C ALA A 106 -7.24 -15.60 8.86
N GLY A 107 -6.32 -14.86 9.48
CA GLY A 107 -5.67 -13.69 8.88
C GLY A 107 -4.91 -14.02 7.61
N LEU A 108 -4.15 -15.11 7.59
CA LEU A 108 -3.42 -15.58 6.42
C LEU A 108 -4.36 -15.98 5.28
N ALA A 109 -5.41 -16.75 5.59
CA ALA A 109 -6.43 -17.09 4.60
C ALA A 109 -7.12 -15.83 4.03
N MET A 110 -7.37 -14.83 4.88
CA MET A 110 -7.91 -13.55 4.43
C MET A 110 -6.94 -12.78 3.54
N VAL A 111 -5.63 -12.81 3.82
CA VAL A 111 -4.60 -12.21 2.96
C VAL A 111 -4.62 -12.82 1.55
N GLU A 112 -4.82 -14.14 1.44
CA GLU A 112 -4.96 -14.80 0.13
C GLU A 112 -6.17 -14.27 -0.63
N GLN A 113 -7.33 -14.12 0.03
CA GLN A 113 -8.54 -13.55 -0.57
C GLN A 113 -8.34 -12.09 -1.02
N VAL A 114 -7.68 -11.29 -0.19
CA VAL A 114 -7.32 -9.90 -0.51
C VAL A 114 -6.39 -9.84 -1.72
N THR A 115 -5.37 -10.70 -1.76
CA THR A 115 -4.39 -10.74 -2.84
C THR A 115 -5.04 -11.16 -4.16
N ALA A 116 -5.87 -12.21 -4.14
CA ALA A 116 -6.61 -12.65 -5.32
C ALA A 116 -7.57 -11.57 -5.84
N SER A 117 -8.31 -10.91 -4.95
CA SER A 117 -9.22 -9.83 -5.33
C SER A 117 -8.48 -8.64 -5.94
N ALA A 118 -7.33 -8.28 -5.37
CA ALA A 118 -6.48 -7.20 -5.85
C ALA A 118 -5.88 -7.50 -7.24
N ALA A 119 -5.45 -8.75 -7.45
CA ALA A 119 -4.96 -9.23 -8.74
C ALA A 119 -6.07 -9.18 -9.82
N ASP A 120 -7.27 -9.69 -9.52
CA ASP A 120 -8.42 -9.64 -10.44
C ASP A 120 -8.87 -8.20 -10.76
N VAL A 121 -8.71 -7.26 -9.83
CA VAL A 121 -8.96 -5.83 -10.13
C VAL A 121 -7.93 -5.31 -11.12
N LEU A 122 -6.65 -5.61 -10.89
CA LEU A 122 -5.58 -5.14 -11.74
C LEU A 122 -5.67 -5.74 -13.14
N GLU A 123 -5.89 -7.04 -13.26
CA GLU A 123 -6.05 -7.75 -14.53
C GLU A 123 -7.15 -7.14 -15.40
N LYS A 124 -8.32 -6.87 -14.80
CA LYS A 124 -9.43 -6.22 -15.51
C LYS A 124 -9.12 -4.77 -15.88
N ALA A 125 -8.38 -4.06 -15.04
CA ALA A 125 -8.01 -2.66 -15.30
C ALA A 125 -6.94 -2.53 -16.40
N THR A 126 -6.12 -3.56 -16.62
CA THR A 126 -5.07 -3.59 -17.64
C THR A 126 -5.47 -4.36 -18.90
N ALA A 127 -6.66 -4.96 -18.94
CA ALA A 127 -7.18 -5.67 -20.10
C ALA A 127 -7.16 -4.80 -21.35
N GLY A 128 -6.53 -5.29 -22.42
CA GLY A 128 -6.39 -4.59 -23.70
C GLY A 128 -5.16 -3.67 -23.81
N ILE A 129 -4.35 -3.55 -22.76
CA ILE A 129 -3.05 -2.85 -22.82
C ILE A 129 -1.97 -3.86 -23.27
N ALA A 130 -1.06 -3.43 -24.15
CA ALA A 130 0.04 -4.28 -24.60
C ALA A 130 0.96 -4.67 -23.44
N ALA A 131 1.44 -5.91 -23.44
CA ALA A 131 2.32 -6.41 -22.38
C ALA A 131 3.62 -5.60 -22.24
N GLU A 132 4.14 -5.09 -23.37
CA GLU A 132 5.34 -4.25 -23.40
C GLU A 132 5.13 -2.89 -22.72
N ASP A 133 3.95 -2.29 -22.86
CA ASP A 133 3.59 -1.05 -22.17
C ASP A 133 3.46 -1.27 -20.66
N LEU A 134 2.86 -2.39 -20.26
CA LEU A 134 2.74 -2.76 -18.84
C LEU A 134 4.12 -3.01 -18.21
N ALA A 135 5.00 -3.74 -18.89
CA ALA A 135 6.36 -3.98 -18.44
C ALA A 135 7.16 -2.67 -18.32
N THR A 136 6.98 -1.75 -19.27
CA THR A 136 7.60 -0.42 -19.22
C THR A 136 7.07 0.39 -18.03
N ALA A 137 5.75 0.40 -17.82
CA ALA A 137 5.13 1.09 -16.70
C ALA A 137 5.61 0.53 -15.35
N GLU A 138 5.65 -0.79 -15.19
CA GLU A 138 6.17 -1.45 -14.00
C GLU A 138 7.63 -1.06 -13.73
N HIS A 139 8.50 -1.13 -14.75
CA HIS A 139 9.90 -0.77 -14.63
C HIS A 139 10.08 0.70 -14.17
N VAL A 140 9.35 1.63 -14.77
CA VAL A 140 9.44 3.06 -14.42
C VAL A 140 8.91 3.32 -13.02
N LEU A 141 7.75 2.75 -12.66
CA LEU A 141 7.15 2.91 -11.34
C LEU A 141 8.02 2.32 -10.24
N ALA A 142 8.61 1.14 -10.46
CA ALA A 142 9.54 0.52 -9.50
C ALA A 142 10.74 1.42 -9.20
N ARG A 143 11.34 2.06 -10.21
CA ARG A 143 12.44 3.02 -10.04
C ARG A 143 12.01 4.29 -9.30
N ILE A 144 10.78 4.76 -9.51
CA ILE A 144 10.23 5.89 -8.76
C ILE A 144 10.04 5.50 -7.29
N CYS A 145 9.45 4.34 -7.01
CA CYS A 145 9.26 3.85 -5.64
C CYS A 145 10.59 3.71 -4.89
N ALA A 146 11.60 3.07 -5.49
CA ALA A 146 12.92 2.93 -4.86
C ALA A 146 13.53 4.28 -4.46
N ARG A 147 13.49 5.28 -5.36
CA ARG A 147 14.01 6.63 -5.08
C ARG A 147 13.24 7.37 -4.00
N LEU A 148 11.94 7.15 -3.88
CA LEU A 148 11.11 7.76 -2.85
C LEU A 148 11.36 7.12 -1.48
N SER A 149 11.53 5.80 -1.42
CA SER A 149 11.90 5.09 -0.19
C SER A 149 13.27 5.52 0.32
N ASP A 150 14.27 5.60 -0.56
CA ASP A 150 15.61 6.08 -0.19
C ASP A 150 15.58 7.54 0.32
N ALA A 151 14.71 8.39 -0.24
CA ALA A 151 14.58 9.78 0.18
C ALA A 151 13.91 9.92 1.55
N ASP A 152 12.92 9.07 1.87
CA ASP A 152 12.27 9.03 3.18
C ASP A 152 13.28 8.58 4.26
N ASP A 153 14.15 7.60 3.95
CA ASP A 153 15.21 7.13 4.86
C ASP A 153 16.27 8.23 5.16
N ILE A 154 16.65 9.03 4.14
CA ILE A 154 17.61 10.14 4.30
C ILE A 154 16.99 11.31 5.10
N GLY A 155 15.69 11.57 4.93
CA GLY A 155 14.96 12.60 5.68
C GLY A 155 14.76 12.27 7.17
N GLU A 156 14.73 10.99 7.53
CA GLU A 156 14.61 10.51 8.91
C GLU A 156 15.97 10.50 9.63
N ALA A 157 17.07 10.15 8.94
CA ALA A 157 18.43 10.16 9.49
C ALA A 157 18.97 11.57 9.84
N ALA A 158 18.32 12.63 9.33
CA ALA A 158 18.71 14.02 9.53
C ALA A 158 17.96 14.74 10.67
N ARG A 159 17.10 14.04 11.44
CA ARG A 159 16.33 14.64 12.54
C ARG A 159 17.07 14.42 13.88
N PRO A 160 17.49 15.49 14.60
CA PRO A 160 18.31 15.39 15.81
C PRO A 160 17.56 14.85 17.03
#